data_AF-A0A7J5ZAY9-F1
#
_entry.id   AF-A0A7J5ZAY9-F1
#
_cell.length_a   1.000
_cell.length_b   1.000
_cell.length_c   1.000
_cell.angle_alpha   90.00
_cell.angle_beta   90.00
_cell.angle_gamma   90.00
#
_symmetry.space_group_name_H-M   'P 1'
#
loop_
_entity.id
_entity.type
_entity.pdbx_description
1 polymer ?
#
loop_
_entity_poly.entity_id
_entity_poly.type
_entity_poly.pdbx_seq_one_letter_code
_entity_poly.pdbx_strand_id
1 'polypeptide(L)'
;MVRLLSPLKKATTVLCDESRPTVSLIVPLKHMIEQSMAQCDEDSSTIAQMKRAILKDFTDRYQGEQNKFLQESTALDPRFRSLHQLNDSQREDVFDRLKLKATQMQNQSSRLHLVPCSPPVCPHWSAEGGTLQSDLEVFVCHMALPPSSYMTRFAVPLHAQAERETLQCLQPT
;
A
#
# COMPACT_ATOMS: atom_id res chain seq x y z
N MET A 1 0.17 -6.71 36.12
CA MET A 1 1.26 -6.25 35.23
C MET A 1 1.32 -6.99 33.89
N VAL A 2 1.42 -8.33 33.86
CA VAL A 2 1.55 -9.10 32.60
C VAL A 2 0.43 -8.80 31.58
N ARG A 3 -0.82 -8.72 32.04
CA ARG A 3 -1.97 -8.36 31.18
C ARG A 3 -1.89 -6.94 30.63
N LEU A 4 -1.40 -5.98 31.43
CA LEU A 4 -1.27 -4.57 31.05
C LEU A 4 -0.28 -4.37 29.90
N LEU A 5 0.86 -5.09 29.92
CA LEU A 5 1.92 -4.93 28.91
C LEU A 5 1.74 -5.84 27.68
N SER A 6 0.75 -6.74 27.70
CA SER A 6 0.45 -7.65 26.57
C SER A 6 0.22 -6.92 25.23
N PRO A 7 -0.53 -5.80 25.16
CA PRO A 7 -0.72 -5.05 23.90
C PRO A 7 0.59 -4.51 23.33
N LEU A 8 1.49 -4.02 24.19
CA LEU A 8 2.82 -3.53 23.79
C LEU A 8 3.68 -4.68 23.27
N LYS A 9 3.69 -5.81 23.98
CA LYS A 9 4.38 -7.03 23.51
C LYS A 9 3.89 -7.45 22.13
N LYS A 10 2.56 -7.51 21.93
CA LYS A 10 1.97 -7.86 20.62
C LYS A 10 2.43 -6.92 19.51
N ALA A 11 2.37 -5.62 19.75
CA ALA A 11 2.80 -4.63 18.76
C ALA A 11 4.29 -4.78 18.40
N THR A 12 5.16 -4.97 19.41
CA THR A 12 6.59 -5.20 19.19
C THR A 12 6.83 -6.51 18.47
N THR A 13 6.16 -7.61 18.83
CA THR A 13 6.27 -8.89 18.13
C THR A 13 5.88 -8.76 16.66
N VAL A 14 4.75 -8.12 16.33
CA VAL A 14 4.35 -7.91 14.93
C VAL A 14 5.41 -7.12 14.15
N LEU A 15 5.98 -6.07 14.76
CA LEU A 15 7.02 -5.26 14.11
C LEU A 15 8.35 -6.00 13.96
N CYS A 16 8.69 -6.88 14.91
CA CYS A 16 9.94 -7.64 14.91
C CYS A 16 9.87 -8.91 14.05
N ASP A 17 8.71 -9.52 13.90
CA ASP A 17 8.50 -10.73 13.10
C ASP A 17 8.42 -10.41 11.60
N GLU A 18 8.10 -9.17 11.24
CA GLU A 18 8.03 -8.73 9.85
C GLU A 18 9.43 -8.47 9.30
N SER A 19 9.80 -9.19 8.23
CA SER A 19 11.11 -9.01 7.58
C SER A 19 11.28 -7.61 6.95
N ARG A 20 10.15 -6.98 6.58
CA ARG A 20 10.09 -5.69 5.90
C ARG A 20 8.91 -4.88 6.46
N PRO A 21 9.00 -4.37 7.70
CA PRO A 21 7.91 -3.65 8.32
C PRO A 21 7.55 -2.42 7.51
N THR A 22 6.25 -2.26 7.21
CA THR A 22 5.73 -1.11 6.47
C THR A 22 5.25 -0.03 7.42
N VAL A 23 5.44 1.24 7.03
CA VAL A 23 4.95 2.40 7.80
C VAL A 23 3.43 2.36 8.00
N SER A 24 2.70 1.71 7.08
CA SER A 24 1.25 1.47 7.16
C SER A 24 0.80 0.64 8.37
N LEU A 25 1.70 -0.10 9.04
CA LEU A 25 1.38 -0.85 10.26
C LEU A 25 1.27 0.04 11.51
N ILE A 26 1.85 1.25 11.48
CA ILE A 26 1.97 2.08 12.67
C ILE A 26 0.60 2.53 13.18
N VAL A 27 -0.31 2.98 12.30
CA VAL A 27 -1.63 3.47 12.73
C VAL A 27 -2.51 2.35 13.28
N PRO A 28 -2.64 1.16 12.64
CA PRO A 28 -3.37 0.04 13.23
C PRO A 28 -2.81 -0.39 14.60
N LEU A 29 -1.49 -0.47 14.75
CA LEU A 29 -0.87 -0.88 16.02
C LEU A 29 -1.04 0.19 17.11
N LYS A 30 -0.90 1.48 16.77
CA LYS A 30 -1.21 2.59 17.68
C LYS A 30 -2.63 2.50 18.18
N HIS A 31 -3.61 2.34 17.29
CA HIS A 31 -5.02 2.25 17.67
C HIS A 31 -5.29 1.06 18.60
N MET A 32 -4.73 -0.12 18.29
CA MET A 32 -4.84 -1.30 19.17
C MET A 32 -4.31 -1.02 20.59
N ILE A 33 -3.17 -0.34 20.71
CA ILE A 33 -2.58 0.02 22.01
C ILE A 33 -3.48 1.02 22.74
N GLU A 34 -3.95 2.07 22.05
CA GLU A 34 -4.86 3.08 22.63
C GLU A 34 -6.15 2.44 23.18
N GLN A 35 -6.78 1.56 22.41
CA GLN A 35 -7.97 0.82 22.86
C GLN A 35 -7.68 -0.05 24.08
N SER A 36 -6.51 -0.68 24.13
CA SER A 36 -6.13 -1.53 25.27
C SER A 36 -5.77 -0.74 26.53
N MET A 37 -5.44 0.55 26.39
CA MET A 37 -5.11 1.47 27.48
C MET A 37 -6.31 2.35 27.91
N ALA A 38 -7.49 2.15 27.31
CA ALA A 38 -8.72 2.79 27.75
C ALA A 38 -8.98 2.52 29.25
N GLN A 39 -9.45 3.55 29.95
CA GLN A 39 -9.75 3.45 31.37
C GLN A 39 -10.94 2.51 31.58
N CYS A 40 -10.85 1.66 32.60
CA CYS A 40 -11.89 0.72 33.00
C CYS A 40 -12.12 0.85 34.50
N ASP A 41 -13.38 0.87 34.94
CA ASP A 41 -13.74 1.03 36.35
C ASP A 41 -13.25 -0.15 37.22
N GLU A 42 -12.99 -1.30 36.60
CA GLU A 42 -12.43 -2.49 37.24
C GLU A 42 -10.90 -2.43 37.43
N ASP A 43 -10.23 -1.39 36.92
CA ASP A 43 -8.79 -1.24 37.08
C ASP A 43 -8.44 -0.84 38.52
N SER A 44 -7.42 -1.49 39.10
CA SER A 44 -6.84 -0.98 40.34
C SER A 44 -6.20 0.40 40.10
N SER A 45 -6.13 1.22 41.15
CA SER A 45 -5.53 2.57 41.09
C SER A 45 -4.17 2.59 40.37
N THR A 46 -3.29 1.62 40.69
CA THR A 46 -1.98 1.48 40.04
C THR A 46 -2.10 1.19 38.54
N ILE A 47 -2.99 0.28 38.13
CA ILE A 47 -3.19 -0.06 36.70
C ILE A 47 -3.75 1.14 35.95
N ALA A 48 -4.74 1.85 36.51
CA ALA A 48 -5.31 3.05 35.91
C ALA A 48 -4.26 4.15 35.73
N GLN A 49 -3.41 4.39 36.74
CA GLN A 49 -2.29 5.33 36.63
C GLN A 49 -1.30 4.94 35.54
N MET A 50 -0.93 3.66 35.44
CA MET A 50 -0.02 3.19 34.40
C MET A 50 -0.61 3.29 33.00
N LYS A 51 -1.89 2.89 32.81
CA LYS A 51 -2.60 3.07 31.54
C LYS A 51 -2.58 4.53 31.09
N ARG A 52 -2.87 5.46 32.01
CA ARG A 52 -2.81 6.91 31.72
C ARG A 52 -1.42 7.37 31.32
N ALA A 53 -0.39 6.92 32.03
CA ALA A 53 1.00 7.26 31.71
C ALA A 53 1.41 6.75 30.31
N ILE A 54 1.06 5.51 29.98
CA ILE A 54 1.34 4.91 28.67
C ILE A 54 0.57 5.64 27.57
N LEU A 55 -0.73 5.88 27.77
CA LEU A 55 -1.58 6.55 26.77
C LEU A 55 -1.10 7.97 26.49
N LYS A 56 -0.68 8.71 27.52
CA LYS A 56 -0.09 10.04 27.37
C LYS A 56 1.18 9.99 26.52
N ASP A 57 2.13 9.11 26.85
CA ASP A 57 3.37 8.94 26.09
C ASP A 57 3.12 8.58 24.61
N PHE A 58 2.11 7.77 24.32
CA PHE A 58 1.73 7.44 22.95
C PHE A 58 1.08 8.62 22.21
N THR A 59 0.17 9.33 22.87
CA THR A 59 -0.61 10.41 22.23
C THR A 59 0.29 11.58 21.84
N ASP A 60 1.32 11.87 22.64
CA ASP A 60 2.24 12.99 22.40
C ASP A 60 3.18 12.74 21.20
N ARG A 61 3.47 11.49 20.86
CA ARG A 61 4.40 11.12 19.78
C ARG A 61 3.78 11.13 18.38
N TYR A 62 2.46 11.00 18.27
CA TYR A 62 1.76 10.83 16.99
C TYR A 62 0.76 11.97 16.74
N GLN A 63 1.28 13.18 16.60
CA GLN A 63 0.50 14.40 16.37
C GLN A 63 0.90 15.13 15.09
N GLY A 64 0.08 16.09 14.68
CA GLY A 64 0.36 16.99 13.56
C GLY A 64 0.59 16.28 12.23
N GLU A 65 1.54 16.80 11.44
CA GLU A 65 1.83 16.32 10.08
C GLU A 65 2.34 14.88 10.04
N GLN A 66 3.08 14.44 11.06
CA GLN A 66 3.54 13.05 11.16
C GLN A 66 2.35 12.09 11.19
N ASN A 67 1.33 12.39 11.99
CA ASN A 67 0.13 11.56 12.05
C ASN A 67 -0.64 11.56 10.72
N LYS A 68 -0.73 12.70 10.03
CA LYS A 68 -1.35 12.77 8.70
C LYS A 68 -0.64 11.88 7.68
N PHE A 69 0.70 11.91 7.67
CA PHE A 69 1.51 11.04 6.80
C PHE A 69 1.31 9.56 7.12
N LEU A 70 1.25 9.19 8.41
CA LEU A 70 1.01 7.81 8.82
C LEU A 70 -0.39 7.34 8.41
N GLN A 71 -1.41 8.18 8.54
CA GLN A 71 -2.78 7.87 8.10
C GLN A 71 -2.84 7.65 6.59
N GLU A 72 -2.22 8.53 5.81
CA GLU A 72 -2.14 8.40 4.34
C GLU A 72 -1.38 7.13 3.93
N SER A 73 -0.25 6.85 4.58
CA SER A 73 0.53 5.61 4.35
C SER A 73 -0.29 4.37 4.64
N THR A 74 -1.10 4.41 5.71
CA THR A 74 -2.02 3.32 6.08
C THR A 74 -3.15 3.16 5.06
N ALA A 75 -3.71 4.26 4.58
CA ALA A 75 -4.81 4.26 3.61
C ALA A 75 -4.40 3.72 2.23
N LEU A 76 -3.14 3.93 1.84
CA LEU A 76 -2.56 3.42 0.60
C LEU A 76 -2.25 1.92 0.65
N ASP A 77 -2.17 1.33 1.85
CA ASP A 77 -1.99 -0.11 2.00
C ASP A 77 -3.34 -0.83 1.85
N PRO A 78 -3.51 -1.73 0.86
CA PRO A 78 -4.76 -2.43 0.63
C PRO A 78 -5.30 -3.16 1.86
N ARG A 79 -4.42 -3.61 2.77
CA ARG A 79 -4.79 -4.31 4.01
C ARG A 79 -5.54 -3.42 4.99
N PHE A 80 -5.32 -2.11 4.94
CA PHE A 80 -5.82 -1.14 5.93
C PHE A 80 -6.62 0.01 5.30
N ARG A 81 -6.97 -0.11 4.01
CA ARG A 81 -7.66 0.92 3.23
C ARG A 81 -8.96 1.44 3.87
N SER A 82 -9.67 0.61 4.61
CA SER A 82 -10.93 1.00 5.26
C SER A 82 -10.76 1.97 6.43
N LEU A 83 -9.56 2.06 7.03
CA LEU A 83 -9.26 2.94 8.16
C LEU A 83 -10.31 2.82 9.29
N HIS A 84 -10.63 1.61 9.74
CA HIS A 84 -11.64 1.37 10.78
C HIS A 84 -11.37 2.10 12.11
N GLN A 85 -10.12 2.46 12.36
CA GLN A 85 -9.70 3.22 13.54
C GLN A 85 -10.08 4.71 13.51
N LEU A 86 -10.55 5.22 12.37
CA LEU A 86 -10.95 6.62 12.18
C LEU A 86 -12.46 6.72 12.03
N ASN A 87 -13.03 7.85 12.46
CA ASN A 87 -14.41 8.18 12.14
C ASN A 87 -14.57 8.62 10.66
N ASP A 88 -15.81 8.76 10.20
CA ASP A 88 -16.10 9.03 8.78
C ASP A 88 -15.49 10.35 8.29
N SER A 89 -15.57 11.41 9.09
CA SER A 89 -14.99 12.72 8.76
C SER A 89 -13.46 12.67 8.65
N GLN A 90 -12.79 11.98 9.57
CA GLN A 90 -11.35 11.77 9.53
C GLN A 90 -10.94 10.92 8.31
N ARG A 91 -11.72 9.89 7.98
CA ARG A 91 -11.48 9.03 6.82
C ARG A 91 -11.58 9.82 5.53
N GLU A 92 -12.62 10.64 5.40
CA GLU A 92 -12.82 11.53 4.25
C GLU A 92 -11.65 12.49 4.08
N ASP A 93 -11.23 13.18 5.15
CA ASP A 93 -10.08 14.09 5.15
C ASP A 93 -8.78 13.40 4.68
N VAL A 94 -8.52 12.15 5.11
CA VAL A 94 -7.37 11.37 4.62
C VAL A 94 -7.44 11.14 3.11
N PHE A 95 -8.60 10.73 2.59
CA PHE A 95 -8.77 10.49 1.15
C PHE A 95 -8.75 11.78 0.33
N ASP A 96 -9.22 12.90 0.87
CA ASP A 96 -9.12 14.21 0.23
C ASP A 96 -7.67 14.66 0.06
N ARG A 97 -6.85 14.52 1.11
CA ARG A 97 -5.41 14.80 1.01
C ARG A 97 -4.72 13.89 -0.01
N LEU A 98 -5.07 12.60 -0.06
CA LEU A 98 -4.53 11.68 -1.06
C LEU A 98 -4.93 12.05 -2.49
N LYS A 99 -6.20 12.40 -2.73
CA LYS A 99 -6.68 12.89 -4.03
C LYS A 99 -5.94 14.16 -4.44
N LEU A 100 -5.74 15.10 -3.51
CA LEU A 100 -4.97 16.31 -3.76
C LEU A 100 -3.53 15.99 -4.15
N LYS A 101 -2.84 15.11 -3.42
CA LYS A 101 -1.47 14.69 -3.75
C LYS A 101 -1.39 13.99 -5.11
N ALA A 102 -2.35 13.12 -5.42
CA ALA A 102 -2.41 12.43 -6.71
C ALA A 102 -2.59 13.41 -7.89
N THR A 103 -3.49 14.38 -7.76
CA THR A 103 -3.69 15.42 -8.79
C THR A 103 -2.46 16.32 -8.96
N GLN A 104 -1.78 16.67 -7.85
CA GLN A 104 -0.51 17.41 -7.90
C GLN A 104 0.59 16.62 -8.61
N MET A 105 0.75 15.33 -8.32
CA MET A 105 1.73 14.45 -8.98
C MET A 105 1.44 14.29 -10.48
N GLN A 106 0.16 14.16 -10.86
CA GLN A 106 -0.24 14.10 -12.26
C GLN A 106 0.14 15.38 -13.02
N ASN A 107 -0.12 16.55 -12.42
CA ASN A 107 0.20 17.84 -13.03
C ASN A 107 1.71 18.06 -13.18
N GLN A 108 2.51 17.57 -12.24
CA GLN A 108 3.98 17.58 -12.34
C GLN A 108 4.47 16.67 -13.48
N SER A 109 3.89 15.46 -13.60
CA SER A 109 4.23 14.51 -14.66
C SER A 109 3.90 15.05 -16.05
N SER A 110 2.75 15.70 -16.21
CA SER A 110 2.37 16.38 -17.47
C SER A 110 3.28 17.57 -17.81
N ARG A 111 3.83 18.27 -16.81
CA ARG A 111 4.79 19.37 -17.02
C ARG A 111 6.16 18.89 -17.49
N LEU A 112 6.62 17.73 -17.05
CA LEU A 112 7.88 17.14 -17.52
C LEU A 112 7.79 16.63 -18.97
N HIS A 113 6.58 16.30 -19.45
CA HIS A 113 6.34 15.86 -20.83
C HIS A 113 6.39 17.00 -21.89
N LEU A 114 6.55 18.27 -21.48
CA LEU A 114 6.66 19.42 -22.37
C LEU A 114 8.10 19.80 -22.75
N VAL A 115 9.10 19.01 -22.36
CA VAL A 115 10.45 19.16 -22.92
C VAL A 115 10.42 18.56 -24.34
N PRO A 116 10.52 19.36 -25.42
CA PRO A 116 10.70 18.78 -26.73
C PRO A 116 12.05 18.07 -26.68
N CYS A 117 12.06 16.74 -26.76
CA CYS A 117 13.28 16.05 -27.17
C CYS A 117 13.59 16.59 -28.57
N SER A 118 14.60 17.45 -28.67
CA SER A 118 15.27 17.63 -29.96
C SER A 118 15.69 16.23 -30.39
N PRO A 119 15.31 15.77 -31.60
CA PRO A 119 15.79 14.49 -32.07
C PRO A 119 17.33 14.52 -32.00
N PRO A 120 17.99 13.47 -31.49
CA PRO A 120 19.44 13.41 -31.57
C PRO A 120 19.81 13.62 -33.04
N VAL A 121 20.67 14.60 -33.30
CA VAL A 121 21.24 14.80 -34.64
C VAL A 121 22.05 13.54 -34.92
N CYS A 122 21.48 12.62 -35.68
CA CYS A 122 22.19 11.42 -36.13
C CYS A 122 23.43 11.88 -36.91
N PRO A 123 24.64 11.46 -36.52
CA PRO A 123 25.78 11.57 -37.41
C PRO A 123 25.42 10.84 -38.70
N HIS A 124 25.58 11.53 -39.83
CA HIS A 124 25.43 10.95 -41.16
C HIS A 124 26.36 9.73 -41.26
N TRP A 125 25.78 8.52 -41.19
CA TRP A 125 26.53 7.28 -41.40
C TRP A 125 26.58 7.01 -42.90
N SER A 126 27.78 7.01 -43.48
CA SER A 126 28.00 6.50 -44.82
C SER A 126 27.90 4.98 -44.78
N ALA A 127 27.01 4.43 -45.61
CA ALA A 127 26.75 3.01 -45.70
C ALA A 127 27.85 2.30 -46.49
N GLU A 128 28.78 1.65 -45.79
CA GLU A 128 29.67 0.65 -46.39
C GLU A 128 29.83 -0.52 -45.39
N GLY A 129 29.27 -1.69 -45.74
CA GLY A 129 29.82 -2.99 -45.34
C GLY A 129 29.33 -3.66 -44.04
N GLY A 130 28.25 -4.45 -44.16
CA GLY A 130 28.12 -5.84 -43.69
C GLY A 130 28.62 -6.34 -42.31
N THR A 131 27.65 -6.94 -41.60
CA THR A 131 27.73 -8.22 -40.84
C THR A 131 27.70 -8.16 -39.29
N LEU A 132 26.55 -8.60 -38.75
CA LEU A 132 26.26 -9.26 -37.46
C LEU A 132 26.63 -8.61 -36.11
N GLN A 133 25.72 -8.82 -35.15
CA GLN A 133 25.73 -8.45 -33.72
C GLN A 133 25.51 -6.93 -33.47
N SER A 134 24.53 -6.46 -32.70
CA SER A 134 23.91 -7.05 -31.51
C SER A 134 22.58 -6.36 -31.15
N ASP A 135 21.62 -7.18 -30.75
CA ASP A 135 20.28 -6.83 -30.25
C ASP A 135 20.27 -5.97 -28.98
N LEU A 136 20.36 -4.64 -29.12
CA LEU A 136 20.02 -3.71 -28.02
C LEU A 136 19.30 -2.43 -28.45
N GLU A 137 18.85 -2.34 -29.71
CA GLU A 137 18.17 -1.16 -30.27
C GLU A 137 16.64 -1.34 -30.47
N VAL A 138 16.08 -2.52 -30.17
CA VAL A 138 14.63 -2.78 -30.37
C VAL A 138 13.79 -2.38 -29.15
N PHE A 139 14.38 -2.18 -27.98
CA PHE A 139 13.59 -1.93 -26.76
C PHE A 139 13.16 -0.47 -26.56
N VAL A 140 13.79 0.49 -27.25
CA VAL A 140 13.51 1.93 -27.03
C VAL A 140 12.38 2.46 -27.93
N CYS A 141 12.01 1.75 -29.01
CA CYS A 141 10.98 2.22 -29.95
C CYS A 141 9.53 1.78 -29.67
N HIS A 142 9.23 1.01 -28.60
CA HIS A 142 7.86 0.55 -28.33
C HIS A 142 7.05 1.40 -27.33
N MET A 143 7.61 2.49 -26.80
CA MET A 143 6.94 3.37 -25.81
C MET A 143 6.51 4.73 -26.40
N ALA A 144 6.46 4.84 -27.73
CA ALA A 144 6.04 6.07 -28.42
C ALA A 144 4.84 5.82 -29.33
N LEU A 145 3.73 5.31 -28.79
CA LEU A 145 2.42 5.33 -29.46
C LEU A 145 1.28 5.66 -28.47
N PRO A 146 0.29 6.48 -28.87
CA PRO A 146 -0.79 6.98 -28.01
C PRO A 146 -1.82 5.89 -27.63
N PRO A 147 -2.56 6.04 -26.52
CA PRO A 147 -3.49 5.03 -26.04
C PRO A 147 -4.83 5.14 -26.80
N SER A 148 -4.90 4.52 -27.98
CA SER A 148 -6.17 4.22 -28.62
C SER A 148 -6.04 2.94 -29.44
N SER A 149 -5.87 1.80 -28.76
CA SER A 149 -6.10 0.43 -29.29
C SER A 149 -5.81 -0.67 -28.24
N TYR A 150 -6.33 -0.53 -27.01
CA TYR A 150 -6.33 -1.63 -26.03
C TYR A 150 -7.76 -2.00 -25.61
N MET A 151 -8.65 -2.12 -26.59
CA MET A 151 -9.81 -3.00 -26.42
C MET A 151 -9.85 -3.93 -27.61
N THR A 152 -10.08 -5.20 -27.31
CA THR A 152 -10.20 -6.33 -28.24
C THR A 152 -8.88 -7.04 -28.54
N ARG A 153 -8.48 -7.97 -27.65
CA ARG A 153 -8.10 -9.36 -27.97
C ARG A 153 -7.51 -10.07 -26.75
N PHE A 154 -8.38 -10.63 -25.91
CA PHE A 154 -8.10 -11.86 -25.17
C PHE A 154 -9.43 -12.62 -25.04
N ALA A 155 -9.83 -13.27 -26.13
CA ALA A 155 -10.69 -14.45 -26.06
C ALA A 155 -9.78 -15.64 -26.37
N VAL A 156 -9.48 -16.46 -25.37
CA VAL A 156 -8.85 -17.77 -25.54
C VAL A 156 -9.91 -18.82 -25.18
N PRO A 157 -10.11 -19.89 -25.98
CA PRO A 157 -11.22 -20.80 -25.81
C PRO A 157 -11.01 -21.77 -24.66
N LEU A 158 -12.09 -22.03 -23.90
CA LEU A 158 -12.15 -23.07 -22.86
C LEU A 158 -12.67 -24.38 -23.50
N HIS A 159 -11.77 -25.33 -23.71
CA HIS A 159 -12.03 -26.75 -23.98
C HIS A 159 -10.73 -27.47 -23.55
N ALA A 160 -10.68 -28.55 -22.80
CA ALA A 160 -11.63 -29.36 -22.06
C ALA A 160 -10.78 -30.35 -21.25
N GLN A 161 -11.08 -30.61 -19.97
CA GLN A 161 -10.87 -31.94 -19.39
C GLN A 161 -11.68 -32.05 -18.09
N ALA A 162 -12.88 -32.59 -18.25
CA ALA A 162 -13.74 -33.05 -17.19
C ALA A 162 -14.10 -34.50 -17.53
N GLU A 163 -13.41 -35.46 -16.91
CA GLU A 163 -13.89 -36.83 -16.73
C GLU A 163 -13.45 -37.26 -15.32
N ARG A 164 -14.44 -37.53 -14.44
CA ARG A 164 -14.76 -38.85 -13.86
C ARG A 164 -13.60 -39.35 -12.98
N GLU A 165 -13.69 -39.37 -11.67
CA GLU A 165 -14.43 -40.32 -10.80
C GLU A 165 -14.26 -39.74 -9.36
N THR A 166 -15.19 -39.75 -8.41
CA THR A 166 -15.88 -40.91 -7.87
C THR A 166 -17.03 -40.41 -6.99
N LEU A 167 -18.23 -40.90 -7.24
CA LEU A 167 -19.35 -40.90 -6.31
C LEU A 167 -18.99 -41.76 -5.09
N GLN A 168 -19.37 -41.31 -3.89
CA GLN A 168 -20.01 -42.06 -2.81
C GLN A 168 -19.56 -41.52 -1.45
N CYS A 169 -20.48 -40.83 -0.76
CA CYS A 169 -20.75 -40.96 0.67
C CYS A 169 -21.79 -39.91 1.06
N LEU A 170 -23.06 -40.23 0.85
CA LEU A 170 -24.19 -39.55 1.48
C LEU A 170 -25.10 -40.62 2.09
N GLN A 171 -25.46 -40.38 3.37
CA GLN A 171 -26.35 -41.12 4.28
C GLN A 171 -25.65 -42.21 5.13
N PRO A 172 -25.91 -42.28 6.46
CA PRO A 172 -27.23 -42.37 7.11
C PRO A 172 -27.56 -41.15 7.99
N THR A 173 -28.80 -40.85 8.37
CA THR A 173 -29.84 -41.62 9.10
C THR A 173 -31.24 -41.07 8.83
#